data_AF-A0A0N7FUV9-F1
#
_entry.id   AF-A0A0N7FUV9-F1
#
_cell.length_a   1.000
_cell.length_b   1.000
_cell.length_c   1.000
_cell.angle_alpha   90.00
_cell.angle_beta   90.00
_cell.angle_gamma   90.00
#
_symmetry.space_group_name_H-M   'P 1'
#
loop_
_entity.id
_entity.type
_entity.pdbx_description
1 polymer ?
#
loop_
_entity_poly.entity_id
_entity_poly.type
_entity_poly.pdbx_seq_one_letter_code
_entity_poly.pdbx_strand_id
1 'polypeptide(L)'
;MPTDCPHDDALVTTVGYLIKALRALGQSGDPDAANRLAAQAWLALRDDHPREAERLNGAMHYLVRLPQEPGKDSTNPSTDQEIK
;
A
#
# COMPACT_ATOMS: atom_id res chain seq x y z
N MET A 1 1.22 -34.12 7.21
CA MET A 1 1.77 -33.40 8.38
C MET A 1 1.47 -31.93 8.18
N PRO A 2 0.68 -31.26 9.03
CA PRO A 2 0.57 -29.82 8.95
C PRO A 2 1.79 -29.21 9.64
N THR A 3 2.63 -28.53 8.86
CA THR A 3 3.72 -27.72 9.35
C THR A 3 3.11 -26.41 9.86
N ASP A 4 2.51 -26.45 11.05
CA ASP A 4 2.03 -25.24 11.72
C ASP A 4 3.25 -24.54 12.34
N CYS A 5 3.98 -23.81 11.50
CA CYS A 5 5.14 -23.04 11.91
C CYS A 5 4.65 -21.68 12.46
N PRO A 6 4.96 -21.31 13.71
CA PRO A 6 4.51 -20.04 14.30
C PRO A 6 4.99 -18.78 13.54
N HIS A 7 5.94 -18.94 12.62
CA HIS A 7 6.39 -17.90 11.71
C HIS A 7 5.33 -17.49 10.67
N ASP A 8 4.53 -18.44 10.19
CA ASP A 8 3.48 -18.17 9.20
C ASP A 8 2.33 -17.38 9.84
N ASP A 9 1.97 -17.69 11.09
CA ASP A 9 0.97 -16.92 11.84
C ASP A 9 1.39 -15.46 12.08
N ALA A 10 2.68 -15.25 12.39
CA ALA A 10 3.24 -13.92 12.57
C ALA A 10 3.22 -13.12 11.25
N LEU A 11 3.57 -13.76 10.13
CA LEU A 11 3.48 -13.16 8.80
C LEU A 11 2.04 -12.77 8.47
N VAL A 12 1.10 -13.72 8.59
CA VAL A 12 -0.32 -13.53 8.32
C VAL A 12 -0.89 -12.37 9.14
N THR A 13 -0.54 -12.33 10.43
CA THR A 13 -0.98 -11.28 11.36
C THR A 13 -0.39 -9.93 10.99
N THR A 14 0.91 -9.88 10.68
CA THR A 14 1.62 -8.65 10.28
C THR A 14 1.07 -8.09 8.98
N VAL A 15 0.85 -8.93 7.97
CA VAL A 15 0.19 -8.54 6.71
C VAL A 15 -1.22 -8.02 6.96
N GLY A 16 -1.96 -8.64 7.89
CA GLY A 16 -3.25 -8.15 8.34
C GLY A 16 -3.21 -6.73 8.92
N TYR A 17 -2.21 -6.43 9.76
CA TYR A 17 -2.00 -5.07 10.28
C TYR A 17 -1.55 -4.08 9.20
N LEU A 18 -0.66 -4.50 8.30
CA LEU A 18 -0.21 -3.69 7.18
C LEU A 18 -1.40 -3.27 6.30
N ILE A 19 -2.28 -4.19 5.93
CA ILE A 19 -3.48 -3.87 5.15
C ILE A 19 -4.38 -2.86 5.87
N LYS A 20 -4.56 -3.00 7.19
CA LYS A 20 -5.34 -2.02 7.98
C LYS A 20 -4.70 -0.64 7.95
N ALA A 21 -3.37 -0.56 8.11
CA ALA A 21 -2.63 0.70 8.05
C ALA A 21 -2.73 1.36 6.68
N LEU A 22 -2.58 0.59 5.60
CA LEU A 22 -2.70 1.08 4.22
C LEU A 22 -4.10 1.63 3.93
N ARG A 23 -5.16 0.95 4.42
CA ARG A 23 -6.53 1.45 4.30
C ARG A 23 -6.74 2.75 5.07
N ALA A 24 -6.22 2.85 6.28
CA ALA A 24 -6.29 4.09 7.06
C ALA A 24 -5.55 5.24 6.37
N LEU A 25 -4.38 4.97 5.79
CA LEU A 25 -3.62 5.95 5.00
C LEU A 25 -4.42 6.42 3.77
N GLY A 26 -5.00 5.49 3.00
CA GLY A 26 -5.84 5.85 1.86
C GLY A 26 -7.08 6.65 2.24
N GLN A 27 -7.71 6.32 3.37
CA GLN A 27 -8.84 7.06 3.92
C GLN A 27 -8.46 8.46 4.44
N SER A 28 -7.19 8.67 4.80
CA SER A 28 -6.65 9.98 5.20
C SER A 28 -6.30 10.90 4.01
N GLY A 29 -6.76 10.53 2.81
CA GLY A 29 -6.63 11.36 1.61
C GLY A 29 -5.38 11.10 0.77
N ASP A 30 -4.59 10.06 1.10
CA ASP A 30 -3.46 9.62 0.25
C ASP A 30 -3.57 8.15 -0.21
N PRO A 31 -4.59 7.80 -1.03
CA PRO A 31 -4.72 6.45 -1.56
C PRO A 31 -3.58 6.04 -2.49
N ASP A 32 -2.95 6.98 -3.19
CA ASP A 32 -1.86 6.68 -4.11
C ASP A 32 -0.57 6.26 -3.40
N ALA A 33 -0.17 6.95 -2.32
CA ALA A 33 0.97 6.51 -1.52
C ALA A 33 0.69 5.15 -0.86
N ALA A 34 -0.54 4.95 -0.35
CA ALA A 34 -0.95 3.66 0.19
C ALA A 34 -0.87 2.55 -0.88
N ASN A 35 -1.30 2.84 -2.12
CA ASN A 35 -1.30 1.86 -3.20
C ASN A 35 0.13 1.49 -3.63
N ARG A 36 1.05 2.47 -3.68
CA ARG A 36 2.47 2.20 -3.96
C ARG A 36 3.11 1.30 -2.89
N LEU A 37 2.86 1.57 -1.61
CA LEU A 37 3.35 0.74 -0.51
C LEU A 37 2.77 -0.69 -0.57
N ALA A 38 1.48 -0.82 -0.89
CA ALA A 38 0.83 -2.10 -1.09
C ALA A 38 1.49 -2.90 -2.24
N ALA A 39 1.82 -2.25 -3.36
CA ALA A 39 2.48 -2.87 -4.50
C ALA A 39 3.90 -3.36 -4.18
N GLN A 40 4.67 -2.59 -3.39
CA GLN A 40 6.00 -3.01 -2.95
C GLN A 40 5.93 -4.25 -2.03
N ALA A 41 4.99 -4.26 -1.09
CA ALA A 41 4.77 -5.42 -0.22
C ALA A 41 4.28 -6.64 -1.03
N TRP A 42 3.41 -6.43 -2.03
CA TRP A 42 2.96 -7.49 -2.92
C TRP A 42 4.14 -8.10 -3.68
N LEU A 43 5.02 -7.26 -4.25
CA LEU A 43 6.19 -7.71 -4.99
C LEU A 43 7.13 -8.57 -4.13
N ALA A 44 7.29 -8.23 -2.86
CA ALA A 44 8.13 -8.97 -1.93
C ALA A 44 7.54 -10.32 -1.51
N LEU A 45 6.22 -10.49 -1.57
CA LEU A 45 5.53 -11.68 -1.08
C LEU A 45 5.02 -12.61 -2.18
N ARG A 46 4.93 -12.15 -3.44
CA ARG A 46 4.25 -12.90 -4.51
C ARG A 46 4.81 -14.30 -4.78
N ASP A 47 6.11 -14.49 -4.60
CA ASP A 47 6.81 -15.72 -4.97
C ASP A 47 6.80 -16.73 -3.81
N ASP A 48 7.10 -16.29 -2.59
CA ASP A 48 7.21 -17.15 -1.40
C ASP A 48 5.90 -17.27 -0.59
N HIS A 49 5.05 -16.23 -0.63
CA HIS A 49 3.83 -16.11 0.18
C HIS A 49 2.62 -15.63 -0.67
N PRO A 50 2.19 -16.42 -1.67
CA PRO A 50 1.21 -15.98 -2.66
C PRO A 50 -0.18 -15.66 -2.07
N ARG A 51 -0.56 -16.28 -0.94
CA ARG A 51 -1.84 -15.99 -0.27
C ARG A 51 -1.85 -14.60 0.35
N GLU A 52 -0.75 -14.20 0.98
CA GLU A 52 -0.57 -12.90 1.59
C GLU A 52 -0.46 -11.81 0.53
N ALA A 53 0.23 -12.11 -0.58
CA ALA A 53 0.27 -11.26 -1.76
C ALA A 53 -1.14 -11.01 -2.32
N GLU A 54 -1.98 -12.03 -2.50
CA GLU A 54 -3.36 -11.86 -2.99
C GLU A 54 -4.19 -10.91 -2.10
N ARG A 55 -3.98 -10.95 -0.77
CA ARG A 55 -4.64 -10.01 0.15
C ARG A 55 -4.20 -8.56 -0.07
N LEU A 56 -2.92 -8.34 -0.33
CA LEU A 56 -2.39 -7.01 -0.69
C LEU A 56 -2.91 -6.54 -2.05
N ASN A 57 -3.07 -7.45 -3.01
CA ASN A 57 -3.71 -7.15 -4.28
C ASN A 57 -5.16 -6.67 -4.10
N GLY A 58 -5.93 -7.35 -3.24
CA GLY A 58 -7.25 -6.87 -2.84
C GLY A 58 -7.24 -5.50 -2.15
N ALA A 59 -6.20 -5.18 -1.36
CA ALA A 59 -6.02 -3.86 -0.78
C ALA A 59 -5.75 -2.79 -1.85
N MET A 60 -4.90 -3.06 -2.85
CA MET A 60 -4.66 -2.17 -3.99
C MET A 60 -5.96 -1.84 -4.73
N HIS A 61 -6.77 -2.86 -5.06
CA HIS A 61 -8.08 -2.65 -5.70
C HIS A 61 -9.04 -1.79 -4.88
N TYR A 62 -8.99 -1.90 -3.55
CA TYR A 62 -9.76 -1.03 -2.66
C TYR A 62 -9.26 0.41 -2.71
N LEU A 63 -7.94 0.62 -2.62
CA LEU A 63 -7.33 1.95 -2.55
C LEU A 63 -7.55 2.76 -3.84
N VAL A 64 -7.48 2.12 -5.01
CA VAL A 64 -7.74 2.77 -6.31
C VAL A 64 -9.17 3.33 -6.41
N ARG A 65 -10.12 2.82 -5.61
CA ARG A 65 -11.51 3.31 -5.60
C ARG A 65 -11.73 4.48 -4.64
N LEU A 66 -10.74 4.83 -3.81
CA LEU A 66 -10.89 5.93 -2.87
C LEU A 66 -10.70 7.29 -3.58
N PRO A 67 -11.46 8.32 -3.17
CA PRO A 67 -11.25 9.67 -3.67
C PRO A 67 -9.89 10.19 -3.19
N GLN A 68 -9.11 10.75 -4.11
CA GLN A 68 -7.87 11.45 -3.79
C GLN A 68 -8.21 12.83 -3.23
N GLU A 69 -7.50 13.30 -2.21
CA GLU A 69 -7.60 14.70 -1.80
C GLU A 69 -6.88 15.58 -2.83
N PRO A 70 -7.59 16.53 -3.48
CA PRO A 70 -6.96 17.45 -4.42
C PRO A 70 -6.00 18.37 -3.66
N GLY A 71 -4.70 18.12 -3.75
CA GLY A 71 -3.67 18.95 -3.14
C GLY A 71 -2.42 18.23 -2.62
N LYS A 72 -2.40 16.89 -2.57
CA LYS A 72 -1.20 16.11 -2.19
C LYS A 72 -0.28 15.75 -3.36
N ASP A 73 -0.62 16.12 -4.58
CA ASP A 73 0.31 16.14 -5.71
C ASP A 73 1.31 17.29 -5.54
N SER A 74 2.25 17.12 -4.60
CA SER A 74 3.40 18.01 -4.43
C SER A 74 4.38 17.80 -5.59
N THR A 75 3.98 18.20 -6.79
CA THR A 75 4.89 18.56 -7.86
C THR A 75 4.92 20.09 -7.87
N ASN A 76 5.90 20.66 -7.17
CA ASN A 76 6.17 22.11 -7.19
C ASN A 76 6.20 22.60 -8.65
N PRO A 77 5.41 23.61 -9.05
CA PRO A 77 5.80 24.41 -10.20
C PRO A 77 6.99 25.26 -9.76
N SER A 78 8.21 24.87 -10.19
CA SER A 78 9.39 25.74 -10.08
C SER A 78 9.01 27.10 -10.66
N THR A 79 8.96 28.09 -9.77
CA THR A 79 8.79 29.48 -10.13
C THR A 79 10.14 29.94 -10.68
N ASP A 80 10.31 29.95 -12.00
CA ASP A 80 11.38 30.73 -12.63
C ASP A 80 10.78 32.09 -12.98
N GLN A 81 11.02 33.04 -12.07
CA GLN A 81 10.70 34.44 -12.28
C GLN A 81 11.69 35.02 -13.28
N GLU A 82 11.16 35.43 -14.41
CA GLU A 82 11.74 36.32 -15.41
C GLU A 82 12.37 37.55 -14.72
N ILE A 83 13.71 37.67 -14.74
CA ILE A 83 14.41 38.92 -14.43
C ILE A 83 14.91 39.51 -15.74
N LYS A 84 14.34 40.68 -16.03
CA LYS A 84 14.55 41.58 -17.16
C LYS A 84 15.91 42.28 -17.13
#